data_AF-A0AAV0BK29-F1
#
_entry.id   AF-A0AAV0BK29-F1
#
_cell.length_a   1.000
_cell.length_b   1.000
_cell.length_c   1.000
_cell.angle_alpha   90.00
_cell.angle_beta   90.00
_cell.angle_gamma   90.00
#
_symmetry.space_group_name_H-M   'P 1'
#
loop_
_entity.id
_entity.type
_entity.pdbx_description
1 polymer ?
#
loop_
_entity_poly.entity_id
_entity_poly.type
_entity_poly.pdbx_seq_one_letter_code
_entity_poly.pdbx_strand_id
1 'polypeptide(L)'
;MSISLSAIRLINGEPLEVAKAVEIINQLKLPHQFEWVRVESPEDAFEAIRSMWIRGAPAIGSLAALSLGLGILRGEFNSTEDLRDYLEDRSNRLVSARPTAVNLKEAIQRVRDRLDQLTLQDGISLDGVIKGLLVTCKSVWEEDLARNRTIGSNGVKWILNQSEQSEQQNQKKFSVLTVCNTGSLATSGYGTALGVITALHEIGRLEHVYYMQTGPYMQGARLTSLELESLSINSTMVCDTAAAYIIRSGLVDVFIAGADRIASNGDTANKISTYQIALLCKHALPKNHKRIPVMIAAPLTTFDLGIKDGDQIEIEQRPSIEAITVRGKILNNKQKGEVSREEEVVTVLITPQESTKALNPAFDVTPASLIDGIVTELGVMEKKEGSVEGNGFFDISGYLREHRHQKSDDQESINLQINKLTHKYQATSEAYERNTGHSLSSHHQSSGQDQQASDDQNSINQHLNRVLHKHQANAEAYKSNTGQSLSNPSTYEPIGNRTV
;
A
#
# COMPACT_ATOMS: atom_id res chain seq x y z
N MET A 1 1.94 13.71 -20.23
CA MET A 1 1.67 12.51 -19.42
C MET A 1 2.41 12.68 -18.11
N SER A 2 1.68 12.89 -17.02
CA SER A 2 2.25 12.83 -15.66
C SER A 2 2.73 11.40 -15.43
N ILE A 3 4.02 11.21 -15.18
CA ILE A 3 4.56 9.91 -14.76
C ILE A 3 4.29 9.85 -13.25
N SER A 4 3.40 8.96 -12.83
CA SER A 4 3.18 8.69 -11.41
C SER A 4 4.50 8.20 -10.79
N LEU A 5 5.01 8.93 -9.80
CA LEU A 5 6.21 8.53 -9.06
C LEU A 5 5.92 7.25 -8.27
N SER A 6 6.89 6.33 -8.23
CA SER A 6 6.80 5.11 -7.41
C SER A 6 8.10 4.90 -6.64
N ALA A 7 8.02 4.32 -5.44
CA ALA A 7 9.21 3.96 -4.68
C ALA A 7 9.98 2.79 -5.32
N ILE A 8 9.24 1.88 -5.97
CA ILE A 8 9.74 0.66 -6.62
C ILE A 8 9.12 0.58 -8.02
N ARG A 9 9.88 0.13 -9.02
CA ARG A 9 9.34 -0.19 -10.35
C ARG A 9 9.99 -1.46 -10.93
N LEU A 10 9.24 -2.11 -11.80
CA LEU A 10 9.75 -3.15 -12.67
C LEU A 10 10.58 -2.52 -13.79
N ILE A 11 11.69 -3.15 -14.15
CA ILE A 11 12.58 -2.68 -15.22
C ILE A 11 11.86 -2.85 -16.55
N ASN A 12 11.67 -1.76 -17.28
CA ASN A 12 10.95 -1.73 -18.57
C ASN A 12 9.51 -2.31 -18.53
N GLY A 13 8.91 -2.44 -17.35
CA GLY A 13 7.61 -3.11 -17.17
C GLY A 13 7.65 -4.62 -17.36
N GLU A 14 8.83 -5.24 -17.41
CA GLU A 14 8.98 -6.69 -17.55
C GLU A 14 8.62 -7.41 -16.24
N PRO A 15 8.06 -8.64 -16.31
CA PRO A 15 7.83 -9.46 -15.13
C PRO A 15 9.12 -9.70 -14.33
N LEU A 16 8.99 -9.86 -13.01
CA LEU A 16 10.11 -10.07 -12.09
C LEU A 16 10.98 -11.27 -12.51
N GLU A 17 10.35 -12.32 -13.03
CA GLU A 17 11.00 -13.55 -13.51
C GLU A 17 11.90 -13.33 -14.72
N VAL A 18 11.58 -12.33 -15.55
CA VAL A 18 12.32 -11.99 -16.76
C VAL A 18 13.43 -10.99 -16.41
N ALA A 19 13.07 -9.88 -15.77
CA ALA A 19 14.02 -8.83 -15.42
C ALA A 19 15.07 -9.28 -14.39
N LYS A 20 14.68 -10.22 -13.51
CA LYS A 20 15.46 -10.69 -12.35
C LYS A 20 16.07 -9.55 -11.53
N ALA A 21 15.40 -8.40 -11.49
CA ALA A 21 15.76 -7.23 -10.72
C ALA A 21 14.56 -6.27 -10.64
N VAL A 22 14.59 -5.39 -9.65
CA VAL A 22 13.70 -4.22 -9.56
C VAL A 22 14.53 -2.95 -9.46
N GLU A 23 13.93 -1.80 -9.71
CA GLU A 23 14.56 -0.51 -9.46
C GLU A 23 13.83 0.21 -8.32
N ILE A 24 14.61 0.82 -7.44
CA ILE A 24 14.12 1.71 -6.40
C ILE A 24 14.61 3.13 -6.66
N ILE A 25 13.80 4.13 -6.32
CA ILE A 25 14.24 5.51 -6.40
C ILE A 25 15.04 5.91 -5.16
N ASN A 26 16.23 6.49 -5.34
CA ASN A 26 17.05 6.96 -4.22
C ASN A 26 16.43 8.22 -3.60
N GLN A 27 15.65 8.02 -2.54
CA GLN A 27 14.94 9.09 -1.86
C GLN A 27 15.85 10.10 -1.15
N LEU A 28 17.14 9.80 -0.96
CA LEU A 28 18.09 10.78 -0.40
C LEU A 28 18.43 11.87 -1.41
N LYS A 29 18.37 11.57 -2.71
CA LYS A 29 18.72 12.51 -3.79
C LYS A 29 17.55 13.40 -4.21
N LEU A 30 16.32 12.97 -3.97
CA LEU A 30 15.12 13.78 -4.19
C LEU A 30 15.10 15.06 -3.33
N PRO A 31 14.50 16.15 -3.81
CA PRO A 31 13.79 16.30 -5.10
C PRO A 31 14.70 16.71 -6.27
N HIS A 32 15.98 16.95 -6.02
CA HIS A 32 16.85 17.63 -7.00
C HIS A 32 17.49 16.69 -8.02
N GLN A 33 17.61 15.40 -7.70
CA GLN A 33 18.14 14.39 -8.62
C GLN A 33 17.31 13.10 -8.54
N PHE A 34 16.93 12.60 -9.71
CA PHE A 34 16.26 11.32 -9.89
C PHE A 34 17.31 10.26 -10.22
N GLU A 35 17.58 9.38 -9.26
CA GLU A 35 18.45 8.23 -9.44
C GLU A 35 17.66 6.96 -9.14
N TRP A 36 17.60 6.07 -10.12
CA TRP A 36 17.06 4.73 -9.95
C TRP A 36 18.21 3.78 -9.66
N VAL A 37 18.11 3.06 -8.56
CA VAL A 37 19.09 2.07 -8.11
C VAL A 37 18.52 0.69 -8.37
N ARG A 38 19.28 -0.12 -9.09
CA ARG A 38 18.94 -1.50 -9.38
C ARG A 38 19.17 -2.37 -8.15
N VAL A 39 18.19 -3.22 -7.82
CA VAL A 39 18.22 -4.18 -6.72
C VAL A 39 18.04 -5.57 -7.31
N GLU A 40 19.02 -6.44 -7.10
CA GLU A 40 19.06 -7.79 -7.66
C GLU A 40 19.00 -8.90 -6.62
N SER A 41 19.18 -8.56 -5.34
CA SER A 41 19.33 -9.53 -4.26
C SER A 41 18.81 -9.02 -2.91
N PRO A 42 18.62 -9.91 -1.91
CA PRO A 42 18.39 -9.53 -0.52
C PRO A 42 19.50 -8.64 0.08
N GLU A 43 20.75 -8.78 -0.37
CA GLU A 43 21.87 -7.97 0.10
C GLU A 43 21.74 -6.52 -0.37
N ASP A 44 21.38 -6.32 -1.64
CA ASP A 44 21.11 -4.99 -2.20
C ASP A 44 19.95 -4.32 -1.45
N ALA A 45 18.87 -5.08 -1.21
CA ALA A 45 17.71 -4.59 -0.46
C ALA A 45 18.06 -4.24 0.99
N PHE A 46 18.89 -5.05 1.65
CA PHE A 46 19.41 -4.76 2.99
C PHE A 46 20.13 -3.42 3.03
N GLU A 47 21.05 -3.18 2.10
CA GLU A 47 21.81 -1.92 2.04
C GLU A 47 20.92 -0.72 1.71
N ALA A 48 19.96 -0.89 0.78
CA ALA A 48 19.00 0.15 0.43
C ALA A 48 18.09 0.54 1.62
N ILE A 49 17.61 -0.43 2.38
CA ILE A 49 16.75 -0.22 3.56
C ILE A 49 17.57 0.43 4.70
N ARG A 50 18.76 -0.11 5.00
CA ARG A 50 19.65 0.38 6.06
C ARG A 50 20.12 1.80 5.79
N SER A 51 20.48 2.12 4.55
CA SER A 51 20.97 3.43 4.14
C SER A 51 19.86 4.43 3.83
N MET A 52 18.59 4.04 3.99
CA MET A 52 17.42 4.87 3.71
C MET A 52 17.32 5.37 2.25
N TRP A 53 17.87 4.62 1.29
CA TRP A 53 17.63 4.88 -0.14
C TRP A 53 16.14 4.72 -0.46
N ILE A 54 15.50 3.77 0.20
CA ILE A 54 14.04 3.61 0.24
C ILE A 54 13.54 3.76 1.68
N ARG A 55 12.35 4.33 1.85
CA ARG A 55 11.70 4.48 3.15
C ARG A 55 10.18 4.48 3.01
N GLY A 56 9.50 4.45 4.16
CA GLY A 56 8.07 4.21 4.26
C GLY A 56 7.82 2.74 4.55
N ALA A 57 7.07 2.46 5.62
CA ALA A 57 6.99 1.12 6.19
C ALA A 57 6.44 0.08 5.20
N PRO A 58 5.41 0.38 4.38
CA PRO A 58 4.95 -0.54 3.35
C PRO A 58 5.95 -0.72 2.19
N ALA A 59 6.65 0.34 1.79
CA ALA A 59 7.63 0.29 0.70
C ALA A 59 8.83 -0.63 1.05
N ILE A 60 9.35 -0.54 2.28
CA ILE A 60 10.46 -1.40 2.71
C ILE A 60 10.03 -2.87 2.85
N GLY A 61 8.80 -3.16 3.30
CA GLY A 61 8.26 -4.51 3.36
C GLY A 61 8.11 -5.12 1.96
N SER A 62 7.63 -4.32 1.00
CA SER A 62 7.51 -4.73 -0.40
C SER A 62 8.86 -5.01 -1.06
N LEU A 63 9.85 -4.13 -0.85
CA LEU A 63 11.20 -4.37 -1.36
C LEU A 63 11.82 -5.64 -0.76
N ALA A 64 11.64 -5.87 0.55
CA ALA A 64 12.14 -7.07 1.20
C ALA A 64 11.55 -8.35 0.60
N ALA A 65 10.23 -8.42 0.46
CA ALA A 65 9.55 -9.56 -0.16
C ALA A 65 10.00 -9.77 -1.62
N LEU A 66 10.02 -8.71 -2.43
CA LEU A 66 10.51 -8.78 -3.81
C LEU A 66 11.96 -9.27 -3.87
N SER A 67 12.83 -8.78 -2.97
CA SER A 67 14.25 -9.17 -2.93
C SER A 67 14.46 -10.64 -2.55
N LEU A 68 13.62 -11.21 -1.68
CA LEU A 68 13.62 -12.66 -1.41
C LEU A 68 13.24 -13.43 -2.68
N GLY A 69 12.21 -12.99 -3.40
CA GLY A 69 11.84 -13.58 -4.70
C GLY A 69 12.96 -13.50 -5.74
N LEU A 70 13.67 -12.38 -5.81
CA LEU A 70 14.85 -12.22 -6.68
C LEU A 70 15.99 -13.17 -6.30
N GLY A 71 16.23 -13.30 -5.00
CA GLY A 71 17.15 -14.28 -4.43
C GLY A 71 16.82 -15.71 -4.84
N ILE A 72 15.54 -16.09 -4.76
CA ILE A 72 15.04 -17.41 -5.20
C ILE A 72 15.25 -17.60 -6.71
N LEU A 73 14.96 -16.59 -7.53
CA LEU A 73 15.11 -16.66 -9.01
C LEU A 73 16.55 -16.80 -9.50
N ARG A 74 17.51 -16.43 -8.65
CA ARG A 74 18.96 -16.46 -8.94
C ARG A 74 19.67 -17.61 -8.22
N GLY A 75 19.08 -18.14 -7.16
CA GLY A 75 19.61 -19.26 -6.41
C GLY A 75 19.41 -20.60 -7.12
N GLU A 76 20.25 -21.56 -6.75
CA GLU A 76 20.11 -22.96 -7.10
C GLU A 76 19.84 -23.74 -5.81
N PHE A 77 18.75 -24.51 -5.79
CA PHE A 77 18.29 -25.26 -4.62
C PHE A 77 18.10 -26.72 -5.00
N ASN A 78 18.64 -27.65 -4.19
CA ASN A 78 18.52 -29.09 -4.46
C ASN A 78 17.40 -29.73 -3.63
N SER A 79 16.96 -29.05 -2.57
CA SER A 79 15.91 -29.52 -1.67
C SER A 79 15.08 -28.35 -1.14
N THR A 80 13.94 -28.69 -0.54
CA THR A 80 13.10 -27.72 0.18
C THR A 80 13.79 -27.21 1.44
N GLU A 81 14.61 -28.05 2.08
CA GLU A 81 15.43 -27.70 3.23
C GLU A 81 16.50 -26.66 2.87
N ASP A 82 17.19 -26.81 1.73
CA ASP A 82 18.16 -25.82 1.24
C ASP A 82 17.50 -24.45 1.04
N LEU A 83 16.29 -24.44 0.48
CA LEU A 83 15.50 -23.23 0.26
C LEU A 83 15.03 -22.59 1.58
N ARG A 84 14.68 -23.42 2.57
CA ARG A 84 14.30 -22.99 3.92
C ARG A 84 15.47 -22.31 4.63
N ASP A 85 16.64 -22.93 4.62
CA ASP A 85 17.85 -22.38 5.25
C ASP A 85 18.24 -21.04 4.60
N TYR A 86 18.19 -20.98 3.27
CA TYR A 86 18.40 -19.74 2.53
C TYR A 86 17.41 -18.64 2.95
N LEU A 87 16.11 -18.95 2.96
CA LEU A 87 15.08 -17.99 3.34
C LEU A 87 15.22 -17.54 4.78
N GLU A 88 15.57 -18.43 5.71
CA GLU A 88 15.78 -18.08 7.11
C GLU A 88 16.92 -17.08 7.29
N ASP A 89 18.08 -17.37 6.70
CA ASP A 89 19.27 -16.52 6.75
C ASP A 89 19.02 -15.14 6.12
N ARG A 90 18.51 -15.10 4.88
CA ARG A 90 18.24 -13.83 4.18
C ARG A 90 17.17 -13.01 4.88
N SER A 91 16.12 -13.66 5.41
CA SER A 91 15.07 -12.99 6.18
C SER A 91 15.63 -12.36 7.46
N ASN A 92 16.46 -13.08 8.22
CA ASN A 92 17.08 -12.56 9.44
C ASN A 92 17.98 -11.36 9.13
N ARG A 93 18.74 -11.44 8.02
CA ARG A 93 19.54 -10.31 7.54
C ARG A 93 18.68 -9.10 7.21
N LEU A 94 17.63 -9.25 6.41
CA LEU A 94 16.73 -8.15 6.03
C LEU A 94 16.08 -7.50 7.26
N VAL A 95 15.54 -8.27 8.20
CA VAL A 95 14.96 -7.75 9.45
C VAL A 95 15.98 -6.92 10.24
N SER A 96 17.25 -7.32 10.24
CA SER A 96 18.32 -6.59 10.93
C SER A 96 18.64 -5.22 10.34
N ALA A 97 18.20 -4.93 9.09
CA ALA A 97 18.42 -3.62 8.47
C ALA A 97 17.76 -2.50 9.27
N ARG A 98 16.53 -2.73 9.75
CA ARG A 98 15.73 -1.80 10.56
C ARG A 98 14.80 -2.59 11.51
N PRO A 99 15.29 -3.03 12.68
CA PRO A 99 14.55 -3.92 13.59
C PRO A 99 13.22 -3.38 14.12
N THR A 100 13.01 -2.07 14.05
CA THR A 100 11.77 -1.39 14.49
C THR A 100 10.70 -1.33 13.41
N ALA A 101 11.00 -1.71 12.16
CA ALA A 101 10.04 -1.71 11.07
C ALA A 101 9.12 -2.95 11.14
N VAL A 102 7.90 -2.77 11.63
CA VAL A 102 6.92 -3.87 11.78
C VAL A 102 6.52 -4.45 10.43
N ASN A 103 6.19 -3.61 9.44
CA ASN A 103 5.80 -4.06 8.10
C ASN A 103 6.88 -4.89 7.38
N LEU A 104 8.16 -4.62 7.68
CA LEU A 104 9.28 -5.44 7.17
C LEU A 104 9.21 -6.86 7.75
N LYS A 105 9.02 -6.98 9.06
CA LYS A 105 8.88 -8.27 9.74
C LYS A 105 7.64 -9.02 9.25
N GLU A 106 6.50 -8.35 9.10
CA GLU A 106 5.26 -8.97 8.62
C GLU A 106 5.38 -9.47 7.18
N ALA A 107 5.97 -8.68 6.28
CA ALA A 107 6.19 -9.09 4.89
C ALA A 107 7.06 -10.36 4.82
N ILE A 108 8.13 -10.40 5.62
CA ILE A 108 9.04 -11.55 5.72
C ILE A 108 8.33 -12.76 6.35
N GLN A 109 7.57 -12.55 7.43
CA GLN A 109 6.84 -13.61 8.10
C GLN A 109 5.81 -14.24 7.15
N ARG A 110 5.12 -13.43 6.33
CA ARG A 110 4.19 -13.94 5.32
C ARG A 110 4.85 -14.86 4.29
N VAL A 111 6.08 -14.57 3.87
CA VAL A 111 6.85 -15.46 2.98
C VAL A 111 7.23 -16.75 3.69
N ARG A 112 7.65 -16.69 4.96
CA ARG A 112 7.97 -17.87 5.78
C ARG A 112 6.74 -18.77 6.02
N ASP A 113 5.62 -18.18 6.41
CA ASP A 113 4.36 -18.91 6.61
C ASP A 113 3.90 -19.57 5.32
N ARG A 114 4.14 -18.92 4.17
CA ARG A 114 3.82 -19.50 2.87
C ARG A 114 4.68 -20.73 2.57
N LEU A 115 5.98 -20.68 2.88
CA LEU A 115 6.85 -21.86 2.74
C LEU A 115 6.25 -23.02 3.55
N ASP A 116 5.96 -22.80 4.83
CA ASP A 116 5.42 -23.83 5.72
C ASP A 116 4.12 -24.43 5.17
N GLN A 117 3.17 -23.58 4.74
CA GLN A 117 1.92 -24.02 4.13
C GLN A 117 2.13 -24.83 2.85
N LEU A 118 3.08 -24.46 2.01
CA LEU A 118 3.39 -25.19 0.78
C LEU A 118 4.00 -26.56 1.11
N THR A 119 4.91 -26.63 2.09
CA THR A 119 5.57 -27.89 2.47
C THR A 119 4.64 -28.93 3.10
N LEU A 120 3.47 -28.53 3.58
CA LEU A 120 2.43 -29.44 4.09
C LEU A 120 1.59 -30.08 2.98
N GLN A 121 1.75 -29.67 1.72
CA GLN A 121 0.97 -30.20 0.60
C GLN A 121 1.59 -31.50 0.08
N ASP A 122 0.81 -32.59 0.17
CA ASP A 122 1.25 -33.90 -0.32
C ASP A 122 1.63 -33.85 -1.81
N GLY A 123 2.85 -34.28 -2.11
CA GLY A 123 3.35 -34.41 -3.48
C GLY A 123 3.78 -33.11 -4.16
N ILE A 124 3.86 -31.98 -3.46
CA ILE A 124 4.39 -30.74 -4.06
C ILE A 124 5.87 -30.90 -4.45
N SER A 125 6.21 -30.49 -5.67
CA SER A 125 7.60 -30.46 -6.12
C SER A 125 8.32 -29.20 -5.61
N LEU A 126 9.66 -29.23 -5.56
CA LEU A 126 10.47 -28.05 -5.25
C LEU A 126 10.16 -26.85 -6.18
N ASP A 127 9.96 -27.12 -7.48
CA ASP A 127 9.52 -26.10 -8.46
C ASP A 127 8.15 -25.52 -8.10
N GLY A 128 7.21 -26.35 -7.62
CA GLY A 128 5.92 -25.90 -7.11
C GLY A 128 6.06 -24.99 -5.88
N VAL A 129 6.95 -25.33 -4.95
CA VAL A 129 7.24 -24.50 -3.77
C VAL A 129 7.84 -23.15 -4.20
N ILE A 130 8.85 -23.16 -5.08
CA ILE A 130 9.49 -21.95 -5.62
C ILE A 130 8.46 -21.04 -6.29
N LYS A 131 7.63 -21.58 -7.19
CA LYS A 131 6.56 -20.81 -7.86
C LYS A 131 5.58 -20.21 -6.87
N GLY A 132 5.16 -20.98 -5.86
CA GLY A 132 4.26 -20.51 -4.81
C GLY A 132 4.84 -19.37 -3.99
N LEU A 133 6.13 -19.40 -3.68
CA LEU A 133 6.83 -18.33 -2.97
C LEU A 133 7.00 -17.08 -3.83
N LEU A 134 7.34 -17.22 -5.12
CA LEU A 134 7.45 -16.09 -6.03
C LEU A 134 6.13 -15.33 -6.19
N VAL A 135 5.01 -16.07 -6.24
CA VAL A 135 3.68 -15.46 -6.22
C VAL A 135 3.50 -14.64 -4.95
N THR A 136 3.75 -15.20 -3.77
CA THR A 136 3.60 -14.47 -2.50
C THR A 136 4.51 -13.25 -2.40
N CYS A 137 5.77 -13.34 -2.86
CA CYS A 137 6.70 -12.21 -2.86
C CYS A 137 6.17 -11.03 -3.68
N LYS A 138 5.59 -11.30 -4.87
CA LYS A 138 4.97 -10.27 -5.72
C LYS A 138 3.67 -9.74 -5.11
N SER A 139 2.83 -10.62 -4.57
CA SER A 139 1.54 -10.22 -3.98
C SER A 139 1.69 -9.27 -2.80
N VAL A 140 2.77 -9.35 -2.00
CA VAL A 140 3.04 -8.37 -0.94
C VAL A 140 3.07 -6.94 -1.49
N TRP A 141 3.72 -6.73 -2.64
CA TRP A 141 3.82 -5.42 -3.29
C TRP A 141 2.51 -5.01 -3.97
N GLU A 142 1.90 -5.90 -4.75
CA GLU A 142 0.67 -5.63 -5.51
C GLU A 142 -0.53 -5.36 -4.60
N GLU A 143 -0.70 -6.14 -3.52
CA GLU A 143 -1.79 -5.97 -2.57
C GLU A 143 -1.68 -4.66 -1.78
N ASP A 144 -0.46 -4.18 -1.52
CA ASP A 144 -0.28 -2.88 -0.86
C ASP A 144 -0.77 -1.72 -1.73
N LEU A 145 -0.50 -1.76 -3.03
CA LEU A 145 -1.05 -0.77 -3.97
C LEU A 145 -2.58 -0.80 -3.99
N ALA A 146 -3.18 -1.99 -4.06
CA ALA A 146 -4.64 -2.15 -4.02
C ALA A 146 -5.22 -1.63 -2.69
N ARG A 147 -4.59 -1.96 -1.58
CA ARG A 147 -4.94 -1.50 -0.23
C ARG A 147 -4.94 0.02 -0.14
N ASN A 148 -3.89 0.67 -0.64
CA ASN A 148 -3.73 2.12 -0.64
C ASN A 148 -4.84 2.82 -1.44
N ARG A 149 -5.23 2.27 -2.59
CA ARG A 149 -6.37 2.78 -3.37
C ARG A 149 -7.69 2.67 -2.59
N THR A 150 -7.90 1.56 -1.90
CA THR A 150 -9.10 1.37 -1.07
C THR A 150 -9.13 2.34 0.11
N ILE A 151 -8.00 2.54 0.81
CA ILE A 151 -7.86 3.58 1.85
C ILE A 151 -8.22 4.96 1.29
N GLY A 152 -7.69 5.31 0.11
CA GLY A 152 -8.00 6.58 -0.55
C GLY A 152 -9.49 6.75 -0.82
N SER A 153 -10.12 5.75 -1.42
CA SER A 153 -11.57 5.75 -1.72
C SER A 153 -12.43 5.84 -0.46
N ASN A 154 -12.09 5.09 0.59
CA ASN A 154 -12.81 5.14 1.87
C ASN A 154 -12.68 6.51 2.53
N GLY A 155 -11.50 7.13 2.45
CA GLY A 155 -11.25 8.46 3.01
C GLY A 155 -12.06 9.53 2.28
N VAL A 156 -12.12 9.47 0.95
CA VAL A 156 -12.98 10.35 0.13
C VAL A 156 -14.43 10.24 0.56
N LYS A 157 -14.99 9.03 0.65
CA LYS A 157 -16.38 8.81 1.06
C LYS A 157 -16.68 9.48 2.41
N TRP A 158 -15.78 9.32 3.37
CA TRP A 158 -15.94 9.97 4.67
C TRP A 158 -15.91 11.49 4.58
N ILE A 159 -14.94 12.08 3.86
CA ILE A 159 -14.83 13.54 3.69
C ILE A 159 -16.10 14.12 3.05
N LEU A 160 -16.66 13.43 2.06
CA LEU A 160 -17.90 13.82 1.41
C LEU A 160 -19.09 13.78 2.40
N ASN A 161 -19.25 12.68 3.12
CA ASN A 161 -20.34 12.50 4.10
C ASN A 161 -20.31 13.56 5.22
N GLN A 162 -19.13 14.06 5.62
CA GLN A 162 -19.02 15.15 6.60
C GLN A 162 -19.58 16.50 6.09
N SER A 163 -19.92 16.61 4.80
CA SER A 163 -20.31 17.86 4.16
C SER A 163 -21.64 17.84 3.42
N GLU A 164 -22.19 16.66 3.09
CA GLU A 164 -23.35 16.51 2.20
C GLU A 164 -24.70 16.64 2.94
N GLN A 165 -24.98 17.82 3.50
CA GLN A 165 -26.29 18.14 4.10
C GLN A 165 -27.20 19.04 3.23
N SER A 166 -26.75 19.47 2.04
CA SER A 166 -27.56 20.22 1.07
C SER A 166 -27.08 20.08 -0.38
N GLU A 167 -27.97 20.35 -1.35
CA GLU A 167 -27.65 20.27 -2.79
C GLU A 167 -26.48 21.19 -3.20
N GLN A 168 -26.33 22.35 -2.56
CA GLN A 168 -25.17 23.24 -2.78
C GLN A 168 -23.86 22.68 -2.22
N GLN A 169 -23.92 21.78 -1.22
CA GLN A 169 -22.73 21.13 -0.66
C GLN A 169 -22.26 19.93 -1.49
N ASN A 170 -23.12 19.33 -2.32
CA ASN A 170 -22.75 18.23 -3.22
C ASN A 170 -21.69 18.57 -4.27
N GLN A 171 -21.45 19.87 -4.55
CA GLN A 171 -20.41 20.33 -5.48
C GLN A 171 -19.20 20.95 -4.76
N LYS A 172 -19.16 20.90 -3.43
CA LYS A 172 -18.08 21.53 -2.66
C LYS A 172 -16.74 20.87 -2.95
N LYS A 173 -15.73 21.66 -3.29
CA LYS A 173 -14.33 21.22 -3.28
C LYS A 173 -13.69 21.44 -1.91
N PHE A 174 -12.68 20.66 -1.58
CA PHE A 174 -12.04 20.64 -0.27
C PHE A 174 -10.60 21.11 -0.34
N SER A 175 -10.20 21.93 0.63
CA SER A 175 -8.78 22.22 0.89
C SER A 175 -8.25 21.33 2.01
N VAL A 176 -7.18 20.58 1.75
CA VAL A 176 -6.62 19.59 2.69
C VAL A 176 -5.32 20.12 3.28
N LEU A 177 -5.14 19.97 4.60
CA LEU A 177 -3.84 20.10 5.26
C LEU A 177 -3.23 18.71 5.47
N THR A 178 -1.93 18.54 5.23
CA THR A 178 -1.21 17.29 5.50
C THR A 178 0.21 17.51 6.00
N VAL A 179 0.83 16.49 6.58
CA VAL A 179 2.17 16.52 7.17
C VAL A 179 2.97 15.30 6.74
N CYS A 180 4.30 15.40 6.75
CA CYS A 180 5.22 14.35 6.32
C CYS A 180 5.04 14.00 4.84
N ASN A 181 5.40 12.76 4.48
CA ASN A 181 5.17 12.15 3.18
C ASN A 181 4.56 10.77 3.37
N THR A 182 3.41 10.57 2.76
CA THR A 182 2.54 9.38 2.88
C THR A 182 2.04 8.93 1.51
N GLY A 183 2.77 9.31 0.46
CA GLY A 183 2.43 9.05 -0.94
C GLY A 183 3.01 7.76 -1.48
N SER A 184 3.08 7.69 -2.81
CA SER A 184 3.66 6.60 -3.57
C SER A 184 5.15 6.40 -3.26
N LEU A 185 5.86 7.42 -2.77
CA LEU A 185 7.23 7.30 -2.31
C LEU A 185 7.36 6.63 -0.94
N ALA A 186 6.27 6.54 -0.15
CA ALA A 186 6.25 5.91 1.16
C ALA A 186 5.61 4.51 1.18
N THR A 187 4.99 4.10 0.07
CA THR A 187 4.28 2.81 -0.04
C THR A 187 4.63 2.12 -1.37
N SER A 188 3.91 1.04 -1.72
CA SER A 188 4.00 0.42 -3.05
C SER A 188 3.45 1.30 -4.18
N GLY A 189 2.81 2.42 -3.84
CA GLY A 189 2.18 3.36 -4.76
C GLY A 189 0.87 3.89 -4.20
N TYR A 190 0.39 5.01 -4.76
CA TYR A 190 -0.80 5.77 -4.37
C TYR A 190 -0.68 6.45 -2.99
N GLY A 191 -0.23 5.71 -1.97
CA GLY A 191 -0.05 6.20 -0.61
C GLY A 191 -1.29 6.06 0.27
N THR A 192 -1.18 6.50 1.52
CA THR A 192 -2.29 6.49 2.50
C THR A 192 -2.97 7.85 2.56
N ALA A 193 -2.48 8.80 3.34
CA ALA A 193 -3.07 10.14 3.44
C ALA A 193 -2.95 10.91 2.12
N LEU A 194 -1.79 10.85 1.46
CA LEU A 194 -1.67 11.39 0.10
C LEU A 194 -2.49 10.57 -0.93
N GLY A 195 -2.78 9.30 -0.64
CA GLY A 195 -3.72 8.49 -1.42
C GLY A 195 -5.15 9.00 -1.33
N VAL A 196 -5.62 9.42 -0.14
CA VAL A 196 -6.93 10.10 0.02
C VAL A 196 -6.95 11.43 -0.74
N ILE A 197 -5.86 12.21 -0.69
CA ILE A 197 -5.72 13.46 -1.44
C ILE A 197 -5.75 13.19 -2.95
N THR A 198 -5.04 12.16 -3.41
CA THR A 198 -5.01 11.74 -4.82
C THR A 198 -6.40 11.31 -5.27
N ALA A 199 -7.10 10.51 -4.47
CA ALA A 199 -8.47 10.08 -4.74
C ALA A 199 -9.44 11.29 -4.85
N LEU A 200 -9.33 12.28 -3.94
CA LEU A 200 -10.10 13.53 -4.03
C LEU A 200 -9.81 14.31 -5.31
N HIS A 201 -8.54 14.33 -5.74
CA HIS A 201 -8.12 14.98 -6.98
C HIS A 201 -8.70 14.27 -8.22
N GLU A 202 -8.61 12.94 -8.27
CA GLU A 202 -9.12 12.11 -9.37
C GLU A 202 -10.63 12.29 -9.59
N ILE A 203 -11.40 12.52 -8.52
CA ILE A 203 -12.84 12.81 -8.62
C ILE A 203 -13.18 14.31 -8.78
N GLY A 204 -12.18 15.18 -8.94
CA GLY A 204 -12.37 16.62 -9.14
C GLY A 204 -12.89 17.40 -7.93
N ARG A 205 -12.81 16.82 -6.73
CA ARG A 205 -13.30 17.43 -5.47
C ARG A 205 -12.20 18.04 -4.61
N LEU A 206 -10.94 18.00 -5.04
CA LEU A 206 -9.83 18.69 -4.40
C LEU A 206 -9.70 20.13 -4.91
N GLU A 207 -9.71 21.11 -4.00
CA GLU A 207 -9.45 22.52 -4.31
C GLU A 207 -7.97 22.86 -4.19
N HIS A 208 -7.38 22.51 -3.04
CA HIS A 208 -6.00 22.87 -2.71
C HIS A 208 -5.40 21.91 -1.69
N VAL A 209 -4.08 21.73 -1.73
CA VAL A 209 -3.33 21.02 -0.68
C VAL A 209 -2.35 21.96 -0.01
N TYR A 210 -2.52 22.15 1.29
CA TYR A 210 -1.52 22.73 2.15
C TYR A 210 -0.68 21.60 2.76
N TYR A 211 0.62 21.60 2.56
CA TYR A 211 1.50 20.56 3.11
C TYR A 211 2.56 21.19 4.02
N MET A 212 2.74 20.61 5.20
CA MET A 212 3.73 21.09 6.15
C MET A 212 5.15 20.84 5.65
N GLN A 213 6.07 21.77 5.89
CA GLN A 213 7.50 21.63 5.61
C GLN A 213 8.05 20.31 6.20
N THR A 214 7.63 19.99 7.42
CA THR A 214 8.00 18.78 8.17
C THR A 214 9.49 18.74 8.50
N GLY A 215 9.99 19.78 9.16
CA GLY A 215 11.31 19.79 9.76
C GLY A 215 11.45 18.75 10.89
N PRO A 216 12.67 18.29 11.20
CA PRO A 216 13.92 18.71 10.57
C PRO A 216 14.31 17.94 9.30
N TYR A 217 13.73 16.76 9.04
CA TYR A 217 14.08 15.94 7.87
C TYR A 217 13.52 16.47 6.53
N MET A 218 12.56 17.40 6.59
CA MET A 218 11.96 18.09 5.44
C MET A 218 11.20 17.14 4.50
N GLN A 219 10.48 16.14 5.03
CA GLN A 219 9.74 15.18 4.17
C GLN A 219 8.69 15.86 3.29
N GLY A 220 7.94 16.80 3.86
CA GLY A 220 6.89 17.48 3.11
C GLY A 220 7.47 18.39 2.03
N ALA A 221 8.49 19.18 2.39
CA ALA A 221 9.18 20.07 1.44
C ALA A 221 9.94 19.34 0.33
N ARG A 222 10.40 18.10 0.57
CA ARG A 222 11.21 17.33 -0.39
C ARG A 222 10.42 16.32 -1.21
N LEU A 223 9.54 15.55 -0.57
CA LEU A 223 8.89 14.41 -1.22
C LEU A 223 7.42 14.69 -1.51
N THR A 224 6.68 15.22 -0.54
CA THR A 224 5.25 15.53 -0.76
C THR A 224 5.07 16.62 -1.80
N SER A 225 5.89 17.68 -1.76
CA SER A 225 5.94 18.71 -2.79
C SER A 225 6.16 18.11 -4.19
N LEU A 226 7.14 17.21 -4.31
CA LEU A 226 7.49 16.56 -5.57
C LEU A 226 6.36 15.67 -6.09
N GLU A 227 5.72 14.89 -5.21
CA GLU A 227 4.58 14.06 -5.61
C GLU A 227 3.39 14.91 -6.05
N LEU A 228 3.05 15.96 -5.31
CA LEU A 228 1.96 16.88 -5.66
C LEU A 228 2.24 17.58 -7.00
N GLU A 229 3.48 18.01 -7.25
CA GLU A 229 3.90 18.57 -8.53
C GLU A 229 3.77 17.55 -9.67
N SER A 230 4.22 16.31 -9.45
CA SER A 230 4.11 15.24 -10.45
C SER A 230 2.66 14.93 -10.83
N LEU A 231 1.73 15.07 -9.89
CA LEU A 231 0.29 14.89 -10.09
C LEU A 231 -0.41 16.16 -10.60
N SER A 232 0.31 17.27 -10.77
CA SER A 232 -0.27 18.58 -11.12
C SER A 232 -1.36 19.05 -10.15
N ILE A 233 -1.19 18.74 -8.86
CA ILE A 233 -2.11 19.16 -7.79
C ILE A 233 -1.74 20.57 -7.32
N ASN A 234 -2.73 21.47 -7.32
CA ASN A 234 -2.58 22.81 -6.76
C ASN A 234 -2.25 22.74 -5.27
N SER A 235 -1.08 23.25 -4.89
CA SER A 235 -0.57 23.07 -3.54
C SER A 235 0.35 24.19 -3.05
N THR A 236 0.43 24.35 -1.74
CA THR A 236 1.24 25.37 -1.05
C THR A 236 1.98 24.74 0.13
N MET A 237 3.29 24.95 0.21
CA MET A 237 4.06 24.57 1.38
C MET A 237 3.77 25.52 2.55
N VAL A 238 3.58 24.96 3.74
CA VAL A 238 3.39 25.69 4.99
C VAL A 238 4.57 25.41 5.90
N CYS A 239 5.30 26.46 6.31
CA CYS A 239 6.33 26.30 7.34
C CYS A 239 5.69 25.77 8.64
N ASP A 240 6.40 24.91 9.38
CA ASP A 240 5.84 24.28 10.58
C ASP A 240 5.36 25.30 11.63
N THR A 241 6.04 26.44 11.71
CA THR A 241 5.69 27.58 12.57
C THR A 241 4.43 28.35 12.13
N ALA A 242 3.95 28.14 10.91
CA ALA A 242 2.75 28.76 10.36
C ALA A 242 1.49 27.89 10.49
N ALA A 243 1.57 26.71 11.13
CA ALA A 243 0.44 25.79 11.29
C ALA A 243 -0.80 26.46 11.89
N ALA A 244 -0.63 27.24 12.97
CA ALA A 244 -1.73 27.94 13.62
C ALA A 244 -2.35 29.02 12.70
N TYR A 245 -1.53 29.70 11.90
CA TYR A 245 -2.02 30.72 10.96
C TYR A 245 -2.91 30.09 9.89
N ILE A 246 -2.45 28.99 9.24
CA ILE A 246 -3.23 28.37 8.16
C ILE A 246 -4.54 27.80 8.69
N ILE A 247 -4.53 27.16 9.86
CA ILE A 247 -5.74 26.60 10.50
C ILE A 247 -6.72 27.74 10.87
N ARG A 248 -6.23 28.82 11.50
CA ARG A 248 -7.08 29.95 11.88
C ARG A 248 -7.61 30.73 10.68
N SER A 249 -6.90 30.73 9.55
CA SER A 249 -7.29 31.49 8.36
C SER A 249 -8.63 31.04 7.76
N GLY A 250 -9.07 29.80 8.03
CA GLY A 250 -10.27 29.21 7.45
C GLY A 250 -10.08 28.62 6.05
N LEU A 251 -8.83 28.54 5.58
CA LEU A 251 -8.47 27.98 4.26
C LEU A 251 -8.43 26.45 4.22
N VAL A 252 -8.52 25.76 5.36
CA VAL A 252 -8.43 24.31 5.47
C VAL A 252 -9.79 23.72 5.84
N ASP A 253 -10.20 22.66 5.15
CA ASP A 253 -11.43 21.93 5.41
C ASP A 253 -11.24 20.65 6.23
N VAL A 254 -10.09 20.00 6.09
CA VAL A 254 -9.76 18.72 6.75
C VAL A 254 -8.23 18.61 6.90
N PHE A 255 -7.80 18.07 8.04
CA PHE A 255 -6.41 17.65 8.23
C PHE A 255 -6.34 16.13 8.06
N ILE A 256 -5.44 15.65 7.20
CA ILE A 256 -5.22 14.23 6.94
C ILE A 256 -3.73 13.91 7.16
N ALA A 257 -3.44 12.93 8.01
CA ALA A 257 -2.09 12.44 8.26
C ALA A 257 -2.01 10.92 8.09
N GLY A 258 -0.80 10.41 7.90
CA GLY A 258 -0.53 8.98 7.99
C GLY A 258 -0.39 8.53 9.45
N ALA A 259 0.09 7.31 9.64
CA ALA A 259 0.52 6.80 10.93
C ALA A 259 1.76 5.92 10.77
N ASP A 260 2.61 5.92 11.79
CA ASP A 260 3.71 4.96 11.95
C ASP A 260 3.30 3.80 12.86
N ARG A 261 2.44 4.07 13.86
CA ARG A 261 1.85 3.04 14.74
C ARG A 261 0.55 3.53 15.35
N ILE A 262 -0.44 2.65 15.46
CA ILE A 262 -1.72 2.94 16.13
C ILE A 262 -1.93 1.94 17.27
N ALA A 263 -2.10 2.42 18.50
CA ALA A 263 -2.37 1.59 19.66
C ALA A 263 -3.83 1.09 19.69
N SER A 264 -4.14 0.12 20.56
CA SER A 264 -5.47 -0.50 20.62
C SER A 264 -6.64 0.44 20.97
N ASN A 265 -6.36 1.61 21.56
CA ASN A 265 -7.33 2.66 21.86
C ASN A 265 -7.47 3.72 20.74
N GLY A 266 -6.62 3.65 19.71
CA GLY A 266 -6.55 4.59 18.58
C GLY A 266 -5.54 5.73 18.74
N ASP A 267 -4.78 5.79 19.84
CA ASP A 267 -3.65 6.72 19.95
C ASP A 267 -2.66 6.44 18.82
N THR A 268 -2.29 7.51 18.13
CA THR A 268 -1.55 7.40 16.87
C THR A 268 -0.19 8.05 17.01
N ALA A 269 0.87 7.26 16.92
CA ALA A 269 2.20 7.77 16.68
C ALA A 269 2.40 8.08 15.19
N ASN A 270 2.80 9.30 14.89
CA ASN A 270 3.14 9.75 13.54
C ASN A 270 4.25 10.80 13.61
N LYS A 271 4.73 11.26 12.46
CA LYS A 271 5.76 12.30 12.35
C LYS A 271 5.49 13.47 13.30
N ILE A 272 6.56 13.92 13.98
CA ILE A 272 6.55 15.10 14.84
C ILE A 272 5.79 16.26 14.16
N SER A 273 5.04 17.02 14.97
CA SER A 273 4.03 18.02 14.60
C SER A 273 2.63 17.49 14.29
N THR A 274 2.41 16.18 14.18
CA THR A 274 1.04 15.65 13.97
C THR A 274 0.13 15.98 15.15
N TYR A 275 0.62 15.73 16.38
CA TYR A 275 -0.10 16.08 17.60
C TYR A 275 -0.38 17.58 17.69
N GLN A 276 0.62 18.42 17.40
CA GLN A 276 0.49 19.88 17.40
C GLN A 276 -0.62 20.34 16.45
N ILE A 277 -0.66 19.80 15.22
CA ILE A 277 -1.67 20.16 14.22
C ILE A 277 -3.05 19.69 14.66
N ALA A 278 -3.19 18.46 15.16
CA ALA A 278 -4.46 17.93 15.65
C ALA A 278 -5.03 18.77 16.81
N LEU A 279 -4.17 19.21 17.74
CA LEU A 279 -4.55 20.10 18.83
C LEU A 279 -5.05 21.46 18.30
N LEU A 280 -4.37 22.03 17.31
CA LEU A 280 -4.79 23.27 16.68
C LEU A 280 -6.11 23.11 15.92
N CYS A 281 -6.32 22.02 15.18
CA CYS A 281 -7.59 21.71 14.51
C CYS A 281 -8.76 21.64 15.50
N LYS A 282 -8.52 21.15 16.72
CA LYS A 282 -9.52 21.09 17.80
C LYS A 282 -9.84 22.47 18.39
N HIS A 283 -8.86 23.35 18.54
CA HIS A 283 -8.99 24.54 19.40
C HIS A 283 -8.87 25.91 18.70
N ALA A 284 -8.29 26.02 17.52
CA ALA A 284 -7.86 27.31 16.95
C ALA A 284 -9.00 28.24 16.46
N LEU A 285 -10.27 27.87 16.64
CA LEU A 285 -11.48 28.60 16.22
C LEU A 285 -11.28 29.31 14.86
N PRO A 286 -11.33 28.58 13.74
CA PRO A 286 -11.09 29.14 12.41
C PRO A 286 -12.01 30.34 12.11
N LYS A 287 -11.58 31.28 11.25
CA LYS A 287 -12.36 32.48 10.88
C LYS A 287 -13.76 32.19 10.35
N ASN A 288 -13.96 31.04 9.71
CA ASN A 288 -15.26 30.58 9.22
C ASN A 288 -16.07 29.83 10.30
N HIS A 289 -15.58 29.77 11.54
CA HIS A 289 -16.13 29.06 12.69
C HIS A 289 -16.40 27.56 12.45
N LYS A 290 -15.81 26.99 11.39
CA LYS A 290 -15.95 25.58 11.05
C LYS A 290 -14.86 24.79 11.76
N ARG A 291 -15.25 23.72 12.45
CA ARG A 291 -14.30 22.74 12.99
C ARG A 291 -13.56 22.04 11.83
N ILE A 292 -12.25 21.85 11.98
CA ILE A 292 -11.44 21.10 11.02
C ILE A 292 -11.34 19.64 11.51
N PRO A 293 -12.01 18.68 10.85
CA PRO A 293 -11.85 17.26 11.17
C PRO A 293 -10.41 16.77 11.00
N VAL A 294 -10.01 15.85 11.87
CA VAL A 294 -8.71 15.17 11.85
C VAL A 294 -8.89 13.72 11.42
N MET A 295 -8.31 13.36 10.27
CA MET A 295 -8.29 12.00 9.75
C MET A 295 -6.89 11.40 9.83
N ILE A 296 -6.79 10.16 10.32
CA ILE A 296 -5.60 9.33 10.19
C ILE A 296 -5.85 8.28 9.11
N ALA A 297 -4.95 8.15 8.15
CA ALA A 297 -5.03 7.16 7.08
C ALA A 297 -3.89 6.14 7.20
N ALA A 298 -4.25 4.89 7.50
CA ALA A 298 -3.28 3.84 7.75
C ALA A 298 -3.86 2.45 7.43
N PRO A 299 -3.04 1.52 6.89
CA PRO A 299 -3.46 0.13 6.73
C PRO A 299 -3.58 -0.57 8.08
N LEU A 300 -4.34 -1.68 8.13
CA LEU A 300 -4.48 -2.50 9.35
C LEU A 300 -3.15 -2.98 9.93
N THR A 301 -2.15 -3.20 9.08
CA THR A 301 -0.78 -3.59 9.47
C THR A 301 -0.05 -2.52 10.29
N THR A 302 -0.60 -1.31 10.41
CA THR A 302 -0.06 -0.24 11.25
C THR A 302 -0.58 -0.30 12.69
N PHE A 303 -1.62 -1.10 12.95
CA PHE A 303 -2.20 -1.25 14.27
C PHE A 303 -1.41 -2.25 15.10
N ASP A 304 -1.00 -1.82 16.29
CA ASP A 304 -0.35 -2.64 17.30
C ASP A 304 -1.36 -2.90 18.43
N LEU A 305 -2.14 -3.98 18.29
CA LEU A 305 -3.15 -4.36 19.27
C LEU A 305 -2.54 -4.90 20.58
N GLY A 306 -1.22 -5.10 20.61
CA GLY A 306 -0.49 -5.53 21.81
C GLY A 306 -0.24 -4.40 22.80
N ILE A 307 -0.31 -3.14 22.35
CA ILE A 307 -0.18 -1.95 23.20
C ILE A 307 -1.53 -1.27 23.43
N LYS A 308 -1.78 -0.87 24.68
CA LYS A 308 -3.06 -0.34 25.12
C LYS A 308 -3.30 1.08 24.63
N ASP A 309 -2.29 1.93 24.80
CA ASP A 309 -2.34 3.36 24.55
C ASP A 309 -0.99 3.89 24.04
N GLY A 310 -0.98 5.18 23.73
CA GLY A 310 0.17 5.86 23.15
C GLY A 310 1.36 6.02 24.11
N ASP A 311 1.17 5.95 25.43
CA ASP A 311 2.25 6.11 26.41
C ASP A 311 3.24 4.92 26.36
N GLN A 312 2.81 3.79 25.81
CA GLN A 312 3.64 2.60 25.61
C GLN A 312 4.47 2.66 24.30
N ILE A 313 4.28 3.69 23.47
CA ILE A 313 5.03 3.86 22.23
C ILE A 313 6.36 4.55 22.53
N GLU A 314 7.47 3.83 22.33
CA GLU A 314 8.80 4.43 22.42
C GLU A 314 9.05 5.40 21.25
N ILE A 315 9.33 6.66 21.58
CA ILE A 315 9.61 7.71 20.60
C ILE A 315 11.08 7.72 20.22
N GLU A 316 11.36 7.38 18.96
CA GLU A 316 12.70 7.45 18.36
C GLU A 316 13.32 8.86 18.52
N GLN A 317 14.44 8.94 19.24
CA GLN A 317 15.28 10.13 19.31
C GLN A 317 16.34 10.07 18.21
N ARG A 318 16.45 11.13 17.42
CA ARG A 318 17.39 11.20 16.31
C ARG A 318 18.60 12.08 16.62
N PRO A 319 19.73 11.87 15.91
CA PRO A 319 20.92 12.68 16.09
C PRO A 319 20.65 14.18 15.91
N SER A 320 21.33 15.02 16.69
CA SER A 320 21.17 16.48 16.59
C SER A 320 21.58 17.02 15.23
N ILE A 321 22.48 16.35 14.49
CA ILE A 321 22.94 16.78 13.16
C ILE A 321 21.78 16.96 12.17
N GLU A 322 20.73 16.13 12.26
CA GLU A 322 19.53 16.24 11.42
C GLU A 322 18.77 17.54 11.70
N ALA A 323 18.73 17.99 12.95
CA ALA A 323 18.02 19.20 13.37
C ALA A 323 18.82 20.50 13.20
N ILE A 324 20.14 20.42 13.19
CA ILE A 324 21.02 21.59 13.10
C ILE A 324 21.60 21.80 11.70
N THR A 325 21.25 20.95 10.72
CA THR A 325 21.65 21.11 9.33
C THR A 325 20.45 21.15 8.40
N VAL A 326 20.62 21.75 7.23
CA VAL A 326 19.64 21.74 6.15
C VAL A 326 20.33 21.35 4.86
N ARG A 327 19.76 20.39 4.13
CA ARG A 327 20.22 19.99 2.79
C ARG A 327 19.34 20.64 1.71
N GLY A 328 19.95 21.27 0.71
CA GLY A 328 19.22 21.91 -0.38
C GLY A 328 20.10 22.31 -1.57
N LYS A 329 19.46 22.60 -2.71
CA LYS A 329 20.13 23.11 -3.90
C LYS A 329 20.64 24.54 -3.66
N ILE A 330 21.88 24.83 -4.04
CA ILE A 330 22.41 26.19 -4.03
C ILE A 330 21.60 27.04 -5.00
N LEU A 331 21.02 28.13 -4.49
CA LEU A 331 20.42 29.16 -5.33
C LEU A 331 21.53 30.10 -5.79
N ASN A 332 21.96 29.95 -7.05
CA ASN A 332 22.83 30.95 -7.66
C ASN A 332 22.05 32.26 -7.79
N ASN A 333 22.37 33.27 -6.97
CA ASN A 333 21.94 34.64 -7.20
C ASN A 333 22.58 35.11 -8.52
N LYS A 334 21.92 34.84 -9.65
CA LYS A 334 22.40 35.28 -10.95
C LYS A 334 22.49 36.81 -10.95
N GLN A 335 23.69 37.36 -11.09
CA GLN A 335 23.82 38.56 -11.91
C GLN A 335 23.62 38.13 -13.38
N LYS A 336 22.88 38.93 -14.15
CA LYS A 336 22.62 38.66 -15.58
C LYS A 336 23.96 38.45 -16.32
N GLY A 337 24.24 37.23 -16.77
CA GLY A 337 25.37 36.92 -17.65
C GLY A 337 26.36 35.85 -17.18
N GLU A 338 26.26 35.37 -15.94
CA GLU A 338 27.15 34.28 -15.48
C GLU A 338 26.63 32.89 -15.86
N VAL A 339 27.56 32.05 -16.36
CA VAL A 339 27.34 30.62 -16.56
C VAL A 339 27.12 29.99 -15.19
N SER A 340 25.98 29.33 -15.02
CA SER A 340 25.61 28.67 -13.77
C SER A 340 26.69 27.67 -13.37
N ARG A 341 27.30 27.86 -12.19
CA ARG A 341 27.86 26.72 -11.46
C ARG A 341 26.72 25.72 -11.28
N GLU A 342 27.01 24.46 -11.58
CA GLU A 342 26.05 23.37 -11.67
C GLU A 342 25.16 23.24 -10.42
N GLU A 343 24.13 22.43 -10.56
CA GLU A 343 23.02 22.16 -9.63
C GLU A 343 23.46 21.51 -8.31
N GLU A 344 24.43 22.11 -7.62
CA GLU A 344 25.04 21.54 -6.44
C GLU A 344 24.04 21.54 -5.28
N VAL A 345 23.84 20.35 -4.70
CA VAL A 345 23.06 20.17 -3.48
C VAL A 345 24.03 20.03 -2.32
N VAL A 346 23.94 20.96 -1.37
CA VAL A 346 24.82 21.01 -0.21
C VAL A 346 24.05 20.81 1.10
N THR A 347 24.75 20.35 2.12
CA THR A 347 24.27 20.34 3.51
C THR A 347 24.97 21.47 4.25
N VAL A 348 24.21 22.39 4.82
CA VAL A 348 24.73 23.53 5.58
C VAL A 348 24.35 23.42 7.05
N LEU A 349 25.25 23.88 7.92
CA LEU A 349 24.98 24.04 9.35
C LEU A 349 24.19 25.32 9.60
N ILE A 350 23.06 25.22 10.30
CA ILE A 350 22.19 26.37 10.65
C ILE A 350 22.39 26.85 12.10
N THR A 351 23.24 26.17 12.86
CA THR A 351 23.65 26.55 14.21
C THR A 351 25.10 27.04 14.24
N PRO A 352 25.58 27.65 15.33
CA PRO A 352 26.95 28.15 15.41
C PRO A 352 28.05 27.08 15.29
N GLN A 353 27.79 25.85 15.71
CA GLN A 353 28.77 24.75 15.73
C GLN A 353 28.10 23.37 15.57
N GLU A 354 28.84 22.39 15.06
CA GLU A 354 28.36 21.01 14.86
C GLU A 354 28.06 20.28 16.18
N SER A 355 28.67 20.70 17.27
CA SER A 355 28.45 20.15 18.61
C SER A 355 27.19 20.70 19.29
N THR A 356 26.41 21.56 18.63
CA THR A 356 25.12 22.04 19.15
C THR A 356 24.18 20.85 19.40
N LYS A 357 23.72 20.71 20.64
CA LYS A 357 22.74 19.68 21.01
C LYS A 357 21.34 20.17 20.68
N ALA A 358 20.58 19.33 19.99
CA ALA A 358 19.17 19.55 19.68
C ALA A 358 18.33 18.39 20.20
N LEU A 359 17.17 18.70 20.79
CA LEU A 359 16.11 17.74 21.09
C LEU A 359 15.41 17.40 19.76
N ASN A 360 15.45 16.13 19.35
CA ASN A 360 15.00 15.72 18.03
C ASN A 360 14.18 14.42 18.08
N PRO A 361 12.97 14.43 18.68
CA PRO A 361 12.03 13.34 18.57
C PRO A 361 11.54 13.23 17.12
N ALA A 362 11.66 12.04 16.52
CA ALA A 362 11.20 11.81 15.15
C ALA A 362 9.67 11.75 15.04
N PHE A 363 8.97 11.45 16.14
CA PHE A 363 7.53 11.22 16.19
C PHE A 363 6.92 11.91 17.41
N ASP A 364 5.61 12.13 17.36
CA ASP A 364 4.79 12.42 18.53
C ASP A 364 3.57 11.48 18.53
N VAL A 365 2.86 11.44 19.66
CA VAL A 365 1.62 10.69 19.81
C VAL A 365 0.45 11.66 19.79
N THR A 366 -0.46 11.46 18.85
CA THR A 366 -1.75 12.14 18.81
C THR A 366 -2.77 11.29 19.57
N PRO A 367 -3.32 11.79 20.71
CA PRO A 367 -4.34 11.08 21.44
C PRO A 367 -5.58 10.84 20.59
N ALA A 368 -6.21 9.67 20.76
CA ALA A 368 -7.42 9.28 20.06
C ALA A 368 -8.49 10.37 20.15
N SER A 369 -8.60 11.07 21.30
CA SER A 369 -9.57 12.15 21.56
C SER A 369 -9.51 13.33 20.57
N LEU A 370 -8.37 13.53 19.88
CA LEU A 370 -8.19 14.56 18.85
C LEU A 370 -8.46 14.07 17.42
N ILE A 371 -8.65 12.76 17.22
CA ILE A 371 -8.88 12.13 15.92
C ILE A 371 -10.37 11.91 15.72
N ASP A 372 -10.87 12.22 14.52
CA ASP A 372 -12.29 12.08 14.15
C ASP A 372 -12.58 10.78 13.40
N GLY A 373 -11.64 10.36 12.54
CA GLY A 373 -11.77 9.13 11.78
C GLY A 373 -10.41 8.49 11.51
N ILE A 374 -10.35 7.17 11.62
CA ILE A 374 -9.19 6.38 11.19
C ILE A 374 -9.61 5.59 9.96
N VAL A 375 -9.11 5.95 8.78
CA VAL A 375 -9.40 5.26 7.53
C VAL A 375 -8.41 4.14 7.27
N THR A 376 -8.97 2.98 6.93
CA THR A 376 -8.27 1.75 6.58
C THR A 376 -8.83 1.18 5.27
N GLU A 377 -8.26 0.06 4.83
CA GLU A 377 -8.79 -0.69 3.69
C GLU A 377 -10.16 -1.34 3.96
N LEU A 378 -10.57 -1.47 5.22
CA LEU A 378 -11.89 -2.02 5.57
C LEU A 378 -12.99 -0.96 5.60
N GLY A 379 -12.63 0.32 5.66
CA GLY A 379 -13.57 1.42 5.84
C GLY A 379 -13.00 2.50 6.76
N VAL A 380 -13.87 3.29 7.39
CA VAL A 380 -13.48 4.33 8.34
C VAL A 380 -13.99 3.98 9.73
N MET A 381 -13.09 3.94 10.70
CA MET A 381 -13.46 3.82 12.12
C MET A 381 -13.84 5.20 12.64
N GLU A 382 -15.05 5.32 13.19
CA GLU A 382 -15.55 6.51 13.87
C GLU A 382 -15.92 6.16 15.31
N LYS A 383 -15.94 7.16 16.20
CA LYS A 383 -16.33 6.95 17.60
C LYS A 383 -17.85 6.87 17.70
N LYS A 384 -18.37 5.80 18.30
CA LYS A 384 -19.83 5.62 18.51
C LYS A 384 -20.35 6.65 19.52
N GLU A 385 -21.34 7.46 19.13
CA GLU A 385 -22.04 8.36 20.04
C GLU A 385 -22.70 7.57 21.18
N GLY A 386 -22.52 8.01 22.44
CA GLY A 386 -23.20 7.45 23.61
C GLY A 386 -22.66 6.13 24.16
N SER A 387 -21.51 5.64 23.72
CA SER A 387 -20.83 4.53 24.39
C SER A 387 -20.41 4.93 25.82
N VAL A 388 -20.48 3.97 26.76
CA VAL A 388 -20.04 4.18 28.17
C VAL A 388 -18.54 4.57 28.24
N GLU A 389 -17.80 4.35 27.14
CA GLU A 389 -16.45 4.82 26.82
C GLU A 389 -16.43 6.23 26.17
N GLY A 390 -17.26 7.15 26.65
CA GLY A 390 -17.29 8.57 26.23
C GLY A 390 -15.99 9.38 26.45
N ASN A 391 -14.84 8.72 26.63
CA ASN A 391 -13.52 9.31 26.85
C ASN A 391 -12.76 9.63 25.55
N GLY A 392 -13.35 9.37 24.38
CA GLY A 392 -12.76 9.75 23.08
C GLY A 392 -11.85 8.70 22.44
N PHE A 393 -12.03 7.42 22.73
CA PHE A 393 -11.29 6.28 22.15
C PHE A 393 -12.07 5.57 21.03
N PHE A 394 -11.39 4.71 20.27
CA PHE A 394 -11.99 3.89 19.19
C PHE A 394 -12.19 2.43 19.65
N ASP A 395 -13.36 1.83 19.35
CA ASP A 395 -13.59 0.37 19.52
C ASP A 395 -12.98 -0.40 18.34
N ILE A 396 -11.64 -0.44 18.30
CA ILE A 396 -10.88 -1.10 17.22
C ILE A 396 -11.19 -2.60 17.20
N SER A 397 -11.29 -3.23 18.37
CA SER A 397 -11.59 -4.66 18.46
C SER A 397 -12.98 -5.00 17.92
N GLY A 398 -14.00 -4.21 18.23
CA GLY A 398 -15.35 -4.35 17.68
C GLY A 398 -15.38 -4.14 16.18
N TYR A 399 -14.74 -3.07 15.69
CA TYR A 399 -14.64 -2.79 14.26
C TYR A 399 -14.02 -3.97 13.49
N LEU A 400 -12.93 -4.54 14.01
CA LEU A 400 -12.26 -5.70 13.39
C LEU A 400 -13.07 -7.00 13.47
N ARG A 401 -13.98 -7.15 14.45
CA ARG A 401 -14.92 -8.28 14.50
C ARG A 401 -16.02 -8.12 13.46
N GLU A 402 -16.64 -6.95 13.39
CA GLU A 402 -17.72 -6.63 12.43
C GLU A 402 -17.28 -6.90 10.98
N HIS A 403 -16.07 -6.46 10.61
CA HIS A 403 -15.55 -6.64 9.25
C HIS A 403 -14.96 -8.04 8.97
N ARG A 404 -14.65 -8.83 10.02
CA ARG A 404 -14.30 -10.25 9.85
C ARG A 404 -15.53 -11.10 9.50
N HIS A 405 -16.68 -10.80 10.11
CA HIS A 405 -17.94 -11.47 9.77
C HIS A 405 -18.40 -11.13 8.36
N GLN A 406 -18.32 -9.85 7.95
CA GLN A 406 -18.62 -9.44 6.57
C GLN A 406 -17.73 -10.14 5.54
N LYS A 407 -16.42 -10.28 5.79
CA LYS A 407 -15.54 -11.04 4.89
C LYS A 407 -15.92 -12.52 4.77
N SER A 408 -16.43 -13.14 5.84
CA SER A 408 -16.91 -14.53 5.80
C SER A 408 -18.16 -14.67 4.92
N ASP A 409 -19.11 -13.76 5.07
CA ASP A 409 -20.36 -13.74 4.31
C ASP A 409 -20.10 -13.40 2.82
N ASP A 410 -19.19 -12.46 2.54
CA ASP A 410 -18.75 -12.12 1.19
C ASP A 410 -17.99 -13.28 0.54
N GLN A 411 -17.14 -13.99 1.29
CA GLN A 411 -16.43 -15.17 0.79
C GLN A 411 -17.40 -16.30 0.43
N GLU A 412 -18.45 -16.51 1.23
CA GLU A 412 -19.48 -17.51 0.95
C GLU A 412 -20.29 -17.17 -0.31
N SER A 413 -20.64 -15.89 -0.49
CA SER A 413 -21.28 -15.36 -1.70
C SER A 413 -20.40 -15.47 -2.95
N ILE A 414 -19.09 -15.18 -2.82
CA ILE A 414 -18.09 -15.33 -3.88
C ILE A 414 -17.91 -16.81 -4.26
N ASN A 415 -17.83 -17.71 -3.27
CA ASN A 415 -17.74 -19.15 -3.49
C ASN A 415 -18.98 -19.67 -4.24
N LEU A 416 -20.16 -19.18 -3.88
CA LEU A 416 -21.40 -19.51 -4.59
C LEU A 416 -21.38 -19.04 -6.06
N GLN A 417 -20.82 -17.86 -6.32
CA GLN A 417 -20.66 -17.31 -7.67
C GLN A 417 -19.65 -18.13 -8.51
N ILE A 418 -18.52 -18.51 -7.91
CA ILE A 418 -17.50 -19.38 -8.53
C ILE A 418 -18.08 -20.75 -8.85
N ASN A 419 -18.86 -21.34 -7.94
CA ASN A 419 -19.51 -22.64 -8.16
C ASN A 419 -20.53 -22.59 -9.30
N LYS A 420 -21.34 -21.53 -9.40
CA LYS A 420 -22.27 -21.32 -10.53
C LYS A 420 -21.54 -21.20 -11.87
N LEU A 421 -20.44 -20.46 -11.91
CA LEU A 421 -19.62 -20.30 -13.13
C LEU A 421 -18.91 -21.59 -13.53
N THR A 422 -18.42 -22.35 -12.54
CA THR A 422 -17.77 -23.66 -12.76
C THR A 422 -18.75 -24.69 -13.29
N HIS A 423 -19.97 -24.76 -12.74
CA HIS A 423 -21.04 -25.62 -13.28
C HIS A 423 -21.42 -25.25 -14.72
N LYS A 424 -21.50 -23.94 -15.02
CA LYS A 424 -21.82 -23.48 -16.37
C LYS A 424 -20.72 -23.84 -17.38
N TYR A 425 -19.46 -23.75 -16.96
CA TYR A 425 -18.31 -24.20 -17.74
C TYR A 425 -18.37 -25.72 -18.00
N GLN A 426 -18.56 -26.53 -16.96
CA GLN A 426 -18.68 -27.99 -17.09
C GLN A 426 -19.81 -28.40 -18.03
N ALA A 427 -21.01 -27.82 -17.88
CA ALA A 427 -22.16 -28.10 -18.75
C ALA A 427 -21.89 -27.71 -20.22
N THR A 428 -21.16 -26.62 -20.45
CA THR A 428 -20.78 -26.19 -21.81
C THR A 428 -19.69 -27.09 -22.38
N SER A 429 -18.75 -27.55 -21.55
CA SER A 429 -17.69 -28.49 -21.92
C SER A 429 -18.29 -29.84 -22.32
N GLU A 430 -19.17 -30.41 -21.50
CA GLU A 430 -19.88 -31.66 -21.82
C GLU A 430 -20.73 -31.57 -23.09
N ALA A 431 -21.33 -30.41 -23.37
CA ALA A 431 -22.06 -30.17 -24.61
C ALA A 431 -21.11 -30.13 -25.82
N TYR A 432 -19.92 -29.53 -25.65
CA TYR A 432 -18.87 -29.54 -26.68
C TYR A 432 -18.34 -30.95 -26.93
N GLU A 433 -18.01 -31.72 -25.88
CA GLU A 433 -17.55 -33.10 -26.01
C GLU A 433 -18.62 -34.00 -26.66
N ARG A 434 -19.91 -33.84 -26.31
CA ARG A 434 -21.02 -34.56 -26.96
C ARG A 434 -21.18 -34.22 -28.44
N ASN A 435 -20.94 -32.96 -28.83
CA ASN A 435 -21.15 -32.50 -30.21
C ASN A 435 -19.92 -32.73 -31.11
N THR A 436 -18.73 -32.88 -30.53
CA THR A 436 -17.46 -33.01 -31.27
C THR A 436 -16.79 -34.37 -31.11
N GLY A 437 -17.14 -35.14 -30.08
CA GLY A 437 -16.51 -36.43 -29.78
C GLY A 437 -15.11 -36.34 -29.15
N HIS A 438 -14.60 -35.13 -28.86
CA HIS A 438 -13.27 -34.92 -28.29
C HIS A 438 -13.34 -34.46 -26.84
N SER A 439 -12.52 -35.04 -25.96
CA SER A 439 -12.38 -34.59 -24.56
C SER A 439 -11.25 -33.57 -24.41
N LEU A 440 -11.45 -32.56 -23.55
CA LEU A 440 -10.52 -31.46 -23.32
C LEU A 440 -9.37 -31.79 -22.34
N SER A 441 -9.39 -32.96 -21.69
CA SER A 441 -8.38 -33.35 -20.69
C SER A 441 -7.11 -33.99 -21.26
N SER A 442 -7.03 -34.24 -22.57
CA SER A 442 -5.86 -34.81 -23.24
C SER A 442 -5.21 -33.80 -24.18
N HIS A 443 -4.06 -33.27 -23.77
CA HIS A 443 -3.15 -32.57 -24.67
C HIS A 443 -1.80 -33.28 -24.69
N HIS A 444 -1.62 -34.20 -25.64
CA HIS A 444 -0.32 -34.43 -26.28
C HIS A 444 -0.46 -34.99 -27.71
N GLN A 445 0.19 -34.26 -28.63
CA GLN A 445 0.68 -34.59 -29.98
C GLN A 445 -0.12 -35.58 -30.85
N SER A 446 -0.66 -35.10 -31.97
CA SER A 446 -0.29 -35.68 -33.27
C SER A 446 -0.48 -34.68 -34.43
N SER A 447 0.39 -34.87 -35.42
CA SER A 447 0.52 -34.22 -36.72
C SER A 447 -0.62 -34.57 -37.69
N GLY A 448 -1.02 -33.59 -38.51
CA GLY A 448 -1.39 -33.74 -39.93
C GLY A 448 -2.51 -34.72 -40.33
N GLN A 449 -3.49 -34.15 -41.07
CA GLN A 449 -4.54 -34.79 -41.89
C GLN A 449 -5.82 -35.21 -41.16
N ASP A 450 -6.88 -34.40 -41.27
CA ASP A 450 -8.02 -34.74 -42.14
C ASP A 450 -9.02 -33.57 -42.19
N GLN A 451 -9.32 -33.11 -43.41
CA GLN A 451 -10.37 -32.14 -43.71
C GLN A 451 -11.55 -32.88 -44.33
N GLN A 452 -12.61 -33.10 -43.54
CA GLN A 452 -14.00 -33.05 -44.01
C GLN A 452 -14.97 -33.16 -42.83
N ALA A 453 -15.32 -32.01 -42.25
CA ALA A 453 -16.51 -31.82 -41.42
C ALA A 453 -17.14 -30.47 -41.80
N SER A 454 -18.47 -30.42 -41.94
CA SER A 454 -19.20 -29.34 -42.60
C SER A 454 -19.04 -27.98 -41.91
N ASP A 455 -19.12 -26.90 -42.69
CA ASP A 455 -18.92 -25.52 -42.24
C ASP A 455 -19.85 -25.11 -41.08
N ASP A 456 -21.02 -25.73 -40.98
CA ASP A 456 -21.97 -25.51 -39.88
C ASP A 456 -21.48 -26.07 -38.54
N GLN A 457 -20.82 -27.24 -38.56
CA GLN A 457 -20.29 -27.87 -37.34
C GLN A 457 -19.02 -27.15 -36.87
N ASN A 458 -18.20 -26.65 -37.81
CA ASN A 458 -17.08 -25.76 -37.50
C ASN A 458 -17.54 -24.43 -36.88
N SER A 459 -18.64 -23.85 -37.37
CA SER A 459 -19.22 -22.62 -36.83
C SER A 459 -19.76 -22.80 -35.39
N ILE A 460 -20.47 -23.91 -35.14
CA ILE A 460 -20.97 -24.27 -33.80
C ILE A 460 -19.81 -24.52 -32.82
N ASN A 461 -18.77 -25.23 -33.25
CA ASN A 461 -17.59 -25.51 -32.44
C ASN A 461 -16.79 -24.23 -32.12
N GLN A 462 -16.65 -23.32 -33.09
CA GLN A 462 -16.04 -22.01 -32.85
C GLN A 462 -16.86 -21.15 -31.88
N HIS A 463 -18.18 -21.19 -31.96
CA HIS A 463 -19.06 -20.46 -31.03
C HIS A 463 -18.95 -21.01 -29.60
N LEU A 464 -19.02 -22.34 -29.43
CA LEU A 464 -18.88 -23.00 -28.13
C LEU A 464 -17.50 -22.75 -27.51
N ASN A 465 -16.42 -22.82 -28.29
CA ASN A 465 -15.06 -22.51 -27.82
C ASN A 465 -14.92 -21.05 -27.34
N ARG A 466 -15.55 -20.08 -28.01
CA ARG A 466 -15.55 -18.68 -27.54
C ARG A 466 -16.31 -18.49 -26.24
N VAL A 467 -17.46 -19.16 -26.08
CA VAL A 467 -18.26 -19.10 -24.85
C VAL A 467 -17.52 -19.78 -23.69
N LEU A 468 -16.85 -20.90 -23.95
CA LEU A 468 -16.02 -21.62 -22.98
C LEU A 468 -14.83 -20.78 -22.49
N HIS A 469 -14.06 -20.19 -23.41
CA HIS A 469 -12.96 -19.30 -23.05
C HIS A 469 -13.43 -18.09 -22.23
N LYS A 470 -14.60 -17.53 -22.55
CA LYS A 470 -15.16 -16.40 -21.80
C LYS A 470 -15.56 -16.80 -20.38
N HIS A 471 -16.15 -17.98 -20.20
CA HIS A 471 -16.53 -18.47 -18.87
C HIS A 471 -15.31 -18.85 -18.01
N GLN A 472 -14.29 -19.46 -18.62
CA GLN A 472 -13.03 -19.78 -17.95
C GLN A 472 -12.26 -18.52 -17.56
N ALA A 473 -12.09 -17.57 -18.47
CA ALA A 473 -11.41 -16.30 -18.19
C ALA A 473 -12.14 -15.49 -17.09
N ASN A 474 -13.48 -15.50 -17.09
CA ASN A 474 -14.24 -14.83 -16.03
C ASN A 474 -14.08 -15.53 -14.67
N ALA A 475 -14.02 -16.87 -14.63
CA ALA A 475 -13.80 -17.62 -13.42
C ALA A 475 -12.36 -17.44 -12.88
N GLU A 476 -11.36 -17.38 -13.76
CA GLU A 476 -9.96 -17.15 -13.42
C GLU A 476 -9.72 -15.70 -12.97
N ALA A 477 -10.32 -14.72 -13.64
CA ALA A 477 -10.27 -13.31 -13.22
C ALA A 477 -10.90 -13.11 -11.84
N TYR A 478 -12.06 -13.73 -11.58
CA TYR A 478 -12.68 -13.70 -10.25
C TYR A 478 -11.85 -14.39 -9.17
N LYS A 479 -11.14 -15.49 -9.49
CA LYS A 479 -10.22 -16.18 -8.57
C LYS A 479 -8.95 -15.37 -8.29
N SER A 480 -8.40 -14.70 -9.29
CA SER A 480 -7.21 -13.85 -9.14
C SER A 480 -7.45 -12.66 -8.21
N ASN A 481 -8.68 -12.13 -8.18
CA ASN A 481 -9.08 -11.06 -7.27
C ASN A 481 -9.35 -11.53 -5.82
N THR A 482 -9.45 -12.83 -5.56
CA THR A 482 -9.89 -13.39 -4.26
C THR A 482 -8.94 -14.43 -3.66
N GLY A 483 -7.87 -14.80 -4.36
CA GLY A 483 -6.73 -15.54 -3.80
C GLY A 483 -6.93 -17.05 -3.58
N GLN A 484 -7.91 -17.71 -4.23
CA GLN A 484 -8.12 -19.16 -4.08
C GLN A 484 -7.63 -20.01 -5.28
N SER A 485 -7.10 -21.20 -4.97
CA SER A 485 -6.63 -22.27 -5.87
C SER A 485 -7.66 -23.40 -6.00
N LEU A 486 -7.82 -23.99 -7.19
CA LEU A 486 -8.69 -25.14 -7.46
C LEU A 486 -8.17 -26.41 -6.76
N SER A 487 -9.04 -27.11 -6.02
CA SER A 487 -8.91 -28.56 -5.79
C SER A 487 -9.69 -29.30 -6.88
N ASN A 488 -9.07 -30.30 -7.51
CA ASN A 488 -9.70 -31.16 -8.52
C ASN A 488 -10.91 -31.93 -7.91
N PRO A 489 -12.06 -32.01 -8.60
CA PRO A 489 -13.18 -32.81 -8.14
C PRO A 489 -13.00 -34.25 -8.62
N SER A 490 -12.42 -35.10 -7.78
CA SER A 490 -12.62 -36.53 -7.88
C SER A 490 -13.14 -37.02 -6.54
N THR A 491 -14.24 -37.78 -6.61
CA THR A 491 -14.99 -38.45 -5.54
C THR A 491 -15.91 -37.57 -4.69
N TYR A 492 -17.17 -37.44 -5.14
CA TYR A 492 -18.33 -37.40 -4.23
C TYR A 492 -19.42 -38.30 -4.83
N GLU A 493 -19.71 -39.41 -4.16
CA GLU A 493 -20.91 -40.23 -4.40
C GLU A 493 -22.17 -39.46 -3.98
N PRO A 494 -23.33 -39.70 -4.62
CA PRO A 494 -24.55 -38.97 -4.32
C PRO A 494 -25.20 -39.52 -3.04
N ILE A 495 -25.16 -38.73 -1.96
CA ILE A 495 -26.03 -38.94 -0.80
C ILE A 495 -27.40 -38.34 -1.14
N GLY A 496 -28.41 -39.22 -1.12
CA GLY A 496 -29.77 -38.92 -1.52
C GLY A 496 -30.52 -37.95 -0.60
N ASN A 497 -31.57 -37.38 -1.19
CA ASN A 497 -32.69 -36.64 -0.60
C ASN A 497 -32.89 -36.81 0.91
N ARG A 498 -32.94 -35.67 1.62
CA ARG A 498 -33.98 -35.36 2.62
C ARG A 498 -34.00 -33.86 2.95
N THR A 499 -35.17 -33.26 2.70
CA THR A 499 -35.86 -32.20 3.47
C THR A 499 -35.24 -31.95 4.86
N VAL A 500 -34.96 -30.73 5.31
CA VAL A 500 -35.70 -29.44 5.31
C VAL A 500 -34.70 -28.29 5.27
#